data_AF-A0AAV5SQC2-F1
#
_entry.id   AF-A0AAV5SQC2-F1
#
_cell.length_a   1.000
_cell.length_b   1.000
_cell.length_c   1.000
_cell.angle_alpha   90.00
_cell.angle_beta   90.00
_cell.angle_gamma   90.00
#
_symmetry.space_group_name_H-M   'P 1'
#
loop_
_entity.id
_entity.type
_entity.pdbx_description
1 polymer ?
#
loop_
_entity_poly.entity_id
_entity_poly.type
_entity_poly.pdbx_seq_one_letter_code
_entity_poly.pdbx_strand_id
1 'polypeptide(L)'
;SDPDFKDINRLMDQLEKMQEWNENTDDGFGIEDLEKRPGIRQDRAVTMLRILMAKLSNETRIRAGYTFSEIVAKCTFAGRDCSLTDFESFLHPDYGVCYTFVVDHEMTRPGEEQGLRMLMVTNAHSPADGSLDHLPTTDSNAFWAVIHSE
;
A
#
# COMPACT_ATOMS: atom_id res chain seq x y z
N SER A 1 -14.95 14.73 1.90
CA SER A 1 -14.04 13.79 2.57
C SER A 1 -14.85 12.77 3.33
N ASP A 2 -14.57 11.48 3.13
CA ASP A 2 -15.22 10.39 3.85
C ASP A 2 -14.91 10.51 5.37
N PRO A 3 -15.93 10.50 6.26
CA PRO A 3 -15.73 10.67 7.70
C PRO A 3 -14.84 9.59 8.32
N ASP A 4 -14.82 8.38 7.74
CA ASP A 4 -14.03 7.26 8.24
C ASP A 4 -12.52 7.59 8.19
N PHE A 5 -12.09 8.37 7.20
CA PHE A 5 -10.68 8.72 6.98
C PHE A 5 -10.31 10.09 7.56
N LYS A 6 -11.19 10.76 8.31
CA LYS A 6 -10.93 12.12 8.80
C LYS A 6 -9.63 12.21 9.60
N ASP A 7 -9.40 11.30 10.54
CA ASP A 7 -8.21 11.30 11.39
C ASP A 7 -6.95 10.89 10.61
N ILE A 8 -7.10 10.00 9.62
CA ILE A 8 -6.00 9.56 8.75
C ILE A 8 -5.56 10.71 7.85
N ASN A 9 -6.50 11.40 7.21
CA ASN A 9 -6.21 12.57 6.39
C ASN A 9 -5.56 13.68 7.22
N ARG A 10 -6.05 13.92 8.45
CA ARG A 10 -5.41 14.88 9.36
C ARG A 10 -3.96 14.52 9.68
N LEU A 11 -3.66 13.23 9.89
CA LEU A 11 -2.30 12.75 10.13
C LEU A 11 -1.41 12.94 8.90
N MET A 12 -1.91 12.64 7.69
CA MET A 12 -1.17 12.79 6.44
C MET A 12 -0.88 14.26 6.14
N ASP A 13 -1.88 15.14 6.25
CA ASP A 13 -1.72 16.58 6.07
C ASP A 13 -0.69 17.16 7.04
N GLN A 14 -0.70 16.68 8.29
CA GLN A 14 0.28 17.08 9.30
C GLN A 14 1.70 16.65 8.93
N LEU A 15 1.87 15.39 8.51
CA LEU A 15 3.18 14.87 8.12
C LEU A 15 3.75 15.60 6.89
N GLU A 16 2.93 15.84 5.88
CA GLU A 16 3.29 16.56 4.66
C GLU A 16 3.72 18.01 4.96
N LYS A 17 2.91 18.76 5.72
CA LYS A 17 3.25 20.13 6.16
C LYS A 17 4.56 20.21 6.93
N MET A 18 4.80 19.22 7.79
CA MET A 18 6.02 19.17 8.59
C MET A 18 7.25 18.74 7.80
N GLN A 19 7.11 17.92 6.75
CA GLN A 19 8.21 17.44 5.91
C GLN A 19 8.57 18.44 4.81
N GLU A 20 7.57 19.02 4.14
CA GLU A 20 7.77 19.89 2.97
C GLU A 20 7.83 21.38 3.36
N TRP A 21 6.98 21.82 4.28
CA TRP A 21 6.75 23.24 4.54
C TRP A 21 7.38 23.72 5.86
N ASN A 22 7.92 22.80 6.67
CA ASN A 22 8.47 23.06 8.01
C ASN A 22 7.51 23.90 8.88
N GLU A 23 6.21 23.63 8.77
CA GLU A 23 5.17 24.30 9.53
C GLU A 23 4.89 23.59 10.86
N ASN A 24 4.66 24.36 11.92
CA ASN A 24 4.12 23.84 13.17
C ASN A 24 2.64 23.52 12.99
N THR A 25 2.26 22.29 13.28
CA THR A 25 0.87 21.82 13.25
C THR A 25 0.42 21.43 14.66
N ASP A 26 -0.88 21.21 14.86
CA ASP A 26 -1.42 20.64 16.10
C ASP A 26 -0.69 19.34 16.52
N ASP A 27 -0.32 19.18 17.79
CA ASP A 27 0.38 17.99 18.30
C ASP A 27 -0.58 16.83 18.65
N GLY A 28 -1.73 16.76 17.99
CA GLY A 28 -2.76 15.74 18.26
C GLY A 28 -2.28 14.30 18.10
N PHE A 29 -1.14 14.07 17.43
CA PHE A 29 -0.53 12.76 17.22
C PHE A 29 0.86 12.59 17.89
N GLY A 30 1.39 13.60 18.58
CA GLY A 30 2.70 13.55 19.24
C GLY A 30 3.87 13.53 18.24
N ILE A 31 3.78 14.35 17.19
CA ILE A 31 4.74 14.40 16.07
C ILE A 31 5.54 15.71 16.08
N GLU A 32 5.01 16.79 16.69
CA GLU A 32 5.62 18.13 16.66
C GLU A 32 6.94 18.17 17.45
N ASP A 33 6.96 17.66 18.68
CA ASP A 33 8.13 17.63 19.57
C ASP A 33 9.31 16.78 19.04
N LEU A 34 9.11 16.07 17.92
CA LEU A 34 10.11 15.26 17.23
C LEU A 34 10.81 16.02 16.11
N GLU A 35 10.68 17.35 16.06
CA GLU A 35 11.22 18.22 15.01
C GLU A 35 12.70 17.90 14.70
N LYS A 36 13.52 17.71 15.74
CA LYS A 36 14.96 17.47 15.64
C LYS A 36 15.36 16.01 15.32
N ARG A 37 14.40 15.11 15.13
CA ARG A 37 14.62 13.66 14.97
C ARG A 37 13.73 13.08 13.86
N PRO A 38 14.09 13.27 12.58
CA PRO A 38 13.24 12.89 11.45
C PRO A 38 12.88 11.39 11.42
N GLY A 39 13.81 10.50 11.81
CA GLY A 39 13.52 9.06 11.87
C GLY A 39 12.43 8.71 12.90
N ILE A 40 12.51 9.27 14.11
CA ILE A 40 11.50 9.02 15.16
C ILE A 40 10.13 9.60 14.76
N ARG A 41 10.14 10.73 14.04
CA ARG A 41 8.93 11.34 13.49
C ARG A 41 8.22 10.39 12.52
N GLN A 42 8.98 9.80 11.59
CA GLN A 42 8.46 8.83 10.63
C GLN A 42 7.92 7.58 11.32
N ASP A 43 8.69 7.01 12.25
CA ASP A 43 8.28 5.84 13.03
C ASP A 43 6.96 6.08 13.79
N ARG A 44 6.81 7.28 14.36
CA ARG A 44 5.61 7.70 15.07
C ARG A 44 4.42 7.82 14.13
N ALA A 45 4.60 8.43 12.97
CA ALA A 45 3.54 8.59 11.98
C ALA A 45 3.07 7.23 11.42
N VAL A 46 3.99 6.32 11.09
CA VAL A 46 3.68 4.94 10.68
C VAL A 46 2.91 4.21 11.77
N THR A 47 3.33 4.34 13.03
CA THR A 47 2.64 3.73 14.18
C THR A 47 1.23 4.28 14.34
N MET A 48 1.06 5.59 14.23
CA MET A 48 -0.25 6.22 14.37
C MET A 48 -1.18 5.84 13.23
N LEU A 49 -0.68 5.77 12.00
CA LEU A 49 -1.43 5.27 10.85
C LEU A 49 -1.96 3.86 11.09
N ARG A 50 -1.10 2.94 11.57
CA ARG A 50 -1.53 1.57 11.91
C ARG A 50 -2.66 1.55 12.94
N ILE A 51 -2.57 2.38 13.98
CA ILE A 51 -3.59 2.49 15.02
C ILE A 51 -4.91 3.02 14.44
N LEU A 52 -4.85 4.04 13.58
CA LEU A 52 -6.04 4.62 12.95
C LEU A 52 -6.68 3.63 11.96
N MET A 53 -5.88 2.96 11.14
CA MET A 53 -6.34 1.93 10.21
C MET A 53 -6.98 0.74 10.94
N ALA A 54 -6.49 0.39 12.13
CA ALA A 54 -7.08 -0.68 12.95
C ALA A 54 -8.48 -0.35 13.50
N LYS A 55 -8.89 0.93 13.49
CA LYS A 55 -10.26 1.33 13.87
C LYS A 55 -11.27 1.16 12.73
N LEU A 56 -10.80 1.02 11.49
CA LEU A 56 -11.64 0.87 10.32
C LEU A 56 -12.11 -0.58 10.17
N SER A 57 -13.28 -0.77 9.56
CA SER A 57 -13.75 -2.11 9.19
C SER A 57 -12.89 -2.67 8.05
N ASN A 58 -12.84 -4.00 7.93
CA ASN A 58 -12.13 -4.64 6.83
C ASN A 58 -12.68 -4.22 5.46
N GLU A 59 -14.00 -4.00 5.34
CA GLU A 59 -14.64 -3.51 4.11
C GLU A 59 -14.13 -2.12 3.72
N THR A 60 -14.04 -1.20 4.68
CA THR A 60 -13.50 0.15 4.45
C THR A 60 -12.02 0.09 4.07
N ARG A 61 -11.24 -0.79 4.69
CA ARG A 61 -9.81 -0.98 4.38
C ARG A 61 -9.58 -1.59 2.99
N ILE A 62 -10.42 -2.54 2.58
CA ILE A 62 -10.38 -3.11 1.22
C ILE A 62 -10.74 -2.05 0.18
N ARG A 63 -11.76 -1.24 0.46
CA ARG A 63 -12.19 -0.13 -0.42
C ARG A 63 -11.11 0.95 -0.59
N ALA A 64 -10.29 1.18 0.43
CA ALA A 64 -9.18 2.13 0.39
C ALA A 64 -7.87 1.56 -0.15
N GLY A 65 -7.78 0.23 -0.29
CA GLY A 65 -6.60 -0.43 -0.82
C GLY A 65 -6.64 -0.53 -2.34
N TYR A 66 -5.47 -0.79 -2.93
CA TYR A 66 -5.34 -0.99 -4.37
C TYR A 66 -6.10 -2.22 -4.86
N THR A 67 -6.81 -2.03 -5.96
CA THR A 67 -7.44 -3.10 -6.73
C THR A 67 -6.40 -3.83 -7.59
N PHE A 68 -6.71 -5.07 -7.97
CA PHE A 68 -5.83 -5.88 -8.82
C PHE A 68 -5.52 -5.19 -10.15
N SER A 69 -6.51 -4.53 -10.76
CA SER A 69 -6.34 -3.82 -12.03
C SER A 69 -5.50 -2.55 -11.93
N GLU A 70 -5.37 -1.96 -10.73
CA GLU A 70 -4.50 -0.80 -10.51
C GLU A 70 -3.04 -1.21 -10.38
N ILE A 71 -2.77 -2.38 -9.79
CA ILE A 71 -1.40 -2.86 -9.59
C ILE A 71 -0.90 -3.68 -10.79
N VAL A 72 -1.73 -4.60 -11.32
CA VAL A 72 -1.30 -5.59 -12.30
C VAL A 72 -1.71 -5.16 -13.71
N ALA A 73 -0.72 -4.67 -14.48
CA ALA A 73 -0.93 -4.26 -15.86
C ALA A 73 -0.98 -5.45 -16.84
N LYS A 74 -0.16 -6.49 -16.60
CA LYS A 74 -0.18 -7.75 -17.38
C LYS A 74 0.18 -8.92 -16.48
N CYS A 75 -0.47 -10.07 -16.71
CA CYS A 75 -0.24 -11.31 -16.00
C CYS A 75 -0.23 -12.47 -17.00
N THR A 76 0.81 -13.29 -17.01
CA THR A 76 0.81 -14.56 -17.75
C THR A 76 1.38 -15.70 -16.93
N PHE A 77 0.81 -16.89 -17.07
CA PHE A 77 1.28 -18.11 -16.46
C PHE A 77 1.18 -19.26 -17.48
N ALA A 78 2.27 -20.01 -17.68
CA ALA A 78 2.33 -21.08 -18.68
C ALA A 78 1.87 -20.66 -20.10
N GLY A 79 2.22 -19.43 -20.51
CA GLY A 79 1.83 -18.85 -21.80
C GLY A 79 0.35 -18.48 -21.93
N ARG A 80 -0.44 -18.50 -20.84
CA ARG A 80 -1.84 -18.06 -20.80
C ARG A 80 -1.96 -16.79 -19.98
N ASP A 81 -2.86 -15.90 -20.38
CA ASP A 81 -3.18 -14.71 -19.60
C ASP A 81 -3.89 -15.13 -18.30
N CYS A 82 -3.42 -14.61 -17.17
CA CYS A 82 -4.09 -14.76 -15.87
C CYS A 82 -4.95 -13.55 -15.56
N SER A 83 -5.96 -13.76 -14.72
CA SER A 83 -6.93 -12.74 -14.30
C SER A 83 -7.14 -12.78 -12.79
N LEU A 84 -7.95 -11.85 -12.26
CA LEU A 84 -8.24 -11.79 -10.82
C LEU A 84 -8.81 -13.10 -10.26
N THR A 85 -9.48 -13.94 -11.07
CA THR A 85 -10.00 -15.23 -10.61
C THR A 85 -8.93 -16.24 -10.26
N ASP A 86 -7.71 -16.02 -10.74
CA ASP A 86 -6.53 -16.86 -10.49
C ASP A 86 -5.80 -16.45 -9.19
N PHE A 87 -6.32 -15.43 -8.51
CA PHE A 87 -5.75 -14.88 -7.28
C PHE A 87 -6.77 -14.86 -6.15
N GLU A 88 -6.30 -15.13 -4.95
CA GLU A 88 -7.04 -14.86 -3.71
C GLU A 88 -6.51 -13.56 -3.10
N SER A 89 -7.42 -12.66 -2.70
CA SER A 89 -7.04 -11.43 -2.02
C SER A 89 -7.17 -11.57 -0.50
N PHE A 90 -6.21 -11.00 0.21
CA PHE A 90 -6.25 -10.92 1.67
C PHE A 90 -5.73 -9.56 2.14
N LEU A 91 -6.17 -9.15 3.33
CA LEU A 91 -5.82 -7.83 3.88
C LEU A 91 -4.65 -7.97 4.84
N HIS A 92 -3.49 -7.43 4.46
CA HIS A 92 -2.34 -7.30 5.34
C HIS A 92 -2.42 -6.01 6.18
N PRO A 93 -2.12 -6.04 7.49
CA PRO A 93 -2.15 -4.84 8.34
C PRO A 93 -1.22 -3.72 7.87
N ASP A 94 -0.06 -4.06 7.32
CA ASP A 94 0.96 -3.10 6.91
C ASP A 94 0.99 -2.76 5.42
N TYR A 95 0.56 -3.70 4.56
CA TYR A 95 0.73 -3.58 3.10
C TYR A 95 -0.60 -3.36 2.36
N GLY A 96 -1.73 -3.36 3.07
CA GLY A 96 -3.04 -3.22 2.46
C GLY A 96 -3.52 -4.52 1.81
N VAL A 97 -4.14 -4.41 0.63
CA VAL A 97 -4.70 -5.57 -0.07
C VAL A 97 -3.59 -6.29 -0.83
N CYS A 98 -3.34 -7.55 -0.46
CA CYS A 98 -2.38 -8.43 -1.10
C CYS A 98 -3.12 -9.47 -1.97
N TYR A 99 -2.43 -9.98 -3.00
CA TYR A 99 -2.97 -10.98 -3.93
C TYR A 99 -2.04 -12.19 -3.97
N THR A 100 -2.57 -13.36 -3.68
CA THR A 100 -1.86 -14.65 -3.74
C THR A 100 -2.30 -15.40 -4.98
N PHE A 101 -1.36 -15.85 -5.80
CA PHE A 101 -1.66 -16.69 -6.96
C PHE A 101 -1.97 -18.12 -6.48
N VAL A 102 -3.19 -18.61 -6.71
CA VAL A 102 -3.70 -19.87 -6.13
C VAL A 102 -3.98 -20.95 -7.19
N VAL A 103 -3.42 -20.79 -8.37
CA VAL A 103 -3.65 -21.74 -9.47
C VAL A 103 -2.80 -22.99 -9.25
N ASP A 104 -3.47 -24.10 -8.93
CA ASP A 104 -2.86 -25.44 -8.84
C ASP A 104 -2.62 -26.00 -10.24
N HIS A 105 -1.61 -25.45 -10.92
CA HIS A 105 -1.15 -25.96 -12.19
C HIS A 105 0.24 -26.55 -12.02
N GLU A 106 0.34 -27.88 -12.20
CA GLU A 106 1.62 -28.55 -12.25
C GLU A 106 2.49 -27.98 -13.38
N MET A 107 3.64 -27.42 -13.02
CA MET A 107 4.65 -27.02 -13.97
C MET A 107 5.26 -28.25 -14.63
N THR A 108 4.73 -28.62 -15.79
CA THR A 108 5.22 -29.79 -16.55
C THR A 108 6.61 -29.59 -17.16
N ARG A 109 7.06 -28.35 -17.33
CA ARG A 109 8.36 -28.00 -17.91
C ARG A 109 8.97 -26.78 -17.22
N PRO A 110 10.27 -26.82 -16.89
CA PRO A 110 10.99 -25.62 -16.46
C PRO A 110 11.20 -24.67 -17.65
N GLY A 111 11.04 -23.37 -17.40
CA GLY A 111 11.28 -22.33 -18.39
C GLY A 111 10.63 -21.01 -17.98
N GLU A 112 11.22 -19.88 -18.40
CA GLU A 112 10.69 -18.55 -18.08
C GLU A 112 9.28 -18.34 -18.64
N GLU A 113 9.01 -18.83 -19.86
CA GLU A 113 7.69 -18.77 -20.48
C GLU A 113 6.64 -19.65 -19.78
N GLN A 114 7.11 -20.63 -18.99
CA GLN A 114 6.24 -21.55 -18.25
C GLN A 114 5.90 -21.04 -16.85
N GLY A 115 6.66 -20.08 -16.33
CA GLY A 115 6.46 -19.50 -15.00
C GLY A 115 5.42 -18.39 -14.96
N LEU A 116 5.20 -17.86 -13.76
CA LEU A 116 4.39 -16.67 -13.54
C LEU A 116 5.18 -15.42 -13.96
N ARG A 117 4.61 -14.62 -14.86
CA ARG A 117 5.16 -13.36 -15.34
C ARG A 117 4.16 -12.24 -15.08
N MET A 118 4.59 -11.21 -14.38
CA MET A 118 3.75 -10.09 -14.01
C MET A 118 4.42 -8.78 -14.40
N LEU A 119 3.64 -7.87 -14.98
CA LEU A 119 3.97 -6.47 -15.13
C LEU A 119 3.14 -5.69 -14.13
N MET A 120 3.80 -5.09 -13.14
CA MET A 120 3.15 -4.34 -12.08
C MET A 120 3.48 -2.85 -12.19
N VAL A 121 2.53 -1.98 -11.84
CA VAL A 121 2.65 -0.52 -11.94
C VAL A 121 2.28 0.15 -10.62
N THR A 122 3.17 1.01 -10.12
CA THR A 122 2.90 1.85 -8.95
C THR A 122 2.55 3.25 -9.41
N ASN A 123 1.51 3.84 -8.83
CA ASN A 123 1.29 5.28 -8.99
C ASN A 123 2.08 6.05 -7.93
N ALA A 124 3.30 6.44 -8.29
CA ALA A 124 4.20 7.21 -7.43
C ALA A 124 4.00 8.73 -7.56
N HIS A 125 2.97 9.20 -8.29
CA HIS A 125 2.84 10.63 -8.58
C HIS A 125 2.31 11.42 -7.37
N SER A 126 3.00 12.54 -7.12
CA SER A 126 2.87 13.48 -6.00
C SER A 126 1.62 14.40 -6.10
N PRO A 127 1.27 15.15 -5.03
CA PRO A 127 0.02 15.90 -4.78
C PRO A 127 -0.45 16.94 -5.82
N ALA A 128 0.27 17.16 -6.92
CA ALA A 128 -0.06 18.20 -7.90
C ALA A 128 -1.33 17.90 -8.72
N ASP A 129 -1.76 16.63 -8.78
CA ASP A 129 -2.97 16.18 -9.49
C ASP A 129 -4.12 15.80 -8.55
N GLY A 130 -3.98 16.06 -7.24
CA GLY A 130 -5.07 15.89 -6.27
C GLY A 130 -5.44 14.44 -5.91
N SER A 131 -4.73 13.42 -6.44
CA SER A 131 -4.83 12.02 -6.01
C SER A 131 -3.53 11.57 -5.34
N LEU A 132 -3.52 11.61 -4.02
CA LEU A 132 -2.41 11.14 -3.20
C LEU A 132 -2.46 9.61 -3.13
N ASP A 133 -1.93 8.92 -4.14
CA ASP A 133 -1.85 7.45 -4.11
C ASP A 133 -0.72 6.96 -3.19
N HIS A 134 0.35 7.74 -3.03
CA HIS A 134 1.46 7.37 -2.16
C HIS A 134 1.40 8.08 -0.81
N LEU A 135 1.28 7.30 0.27
CA LEU A 135 1.26 7.85 1.63
C LEU A 135 2.65 8.41 2.01
N PRO A 136 2.75 9.61 2.63
CA PRO A 136 4.02 10.17 3.12
C PRO A 136 4.72 9.31 4.20
N THR A 137 4.00 8.34 4.76
CA THR A 137 4.52 7.34 5.71
C THR A 137 5.20 6.15 5.03
N THR A 138 5.09 6.02 3.70
CA THR A 138 5.68 4.91 2.94
C THR A 138 7.11 5.25 2.52
N ASP A 139 8.06 4.36 2.82
CA ASP A 139 9.49 4.60 2.56
C ASP A 139 9.92 4.25 1.12
N SER A 140 9.14 3.44 0.38
CA SER A 140 9.52 2.98 -0.96
C SER A 140 8.34 2.66 -1.88
N ASN A 141 8.46 3.03 -3.15
CA ASN A 141 7.55 2.68 -4.25
C ASN A 141 7.88 1.30 -4.86
N ALA A 142 7.93 0.25 -4.03
CA ALA A 142 8.31 -1.09 -4.47
C ALA A 142 7.22 -2.12 -4.19
N PHE A 143 7.13 -3.13 -5.06
CA PHE A 143 6.31 -4.32 -4.81
C PHE A 143 7.08 -5.35 -4.00
N TRP A 144 6.40 -5.95 -3.04
CA TRP A 144 6.91 -7.08 -2.27
C TRP A 144 6.24 -8.36 -2.75
N ALA A 145 7.04 -9.34 -3.15
CA ALA A 145 6.57 -10.67 -3.52
C ALA A 145 7.21 -11.70 -2.58
N VAL A 146 6.39 -12.62 -2.08
CA VAL A 146 6.82 -13.71 -1.20
C VAL A 146 6.37 -15.03 -1.81
N ILE A 147 7.29 -15.97 -1.91
CA ILE A 147 6.99 -17.35 -2.30
C ILE A 147 6.86 -18.16 -1.02
N HIS A 148 5.70 -18.75 -0.79
CA HIS A 148 5.44 -19.66 0.31
C HIS A 148 4.74 -20.91 -0.20
N SER A 149 4.80 -22.00 0.57
CA SER A 149 3.96 -23.17 0.31
C SER A 149 2.51 -22.87 0.67
N GLU A 150 1.58 -23.60 0.06
CA GLU A 150 0.21 -23.71 0.55
C GLU A 150 0.17 -24.29 1.97
#